data_AF-A0A6B3FC79-F1
#
_entry.id   AF-A0A6B3FC79-F1
#
_cell.length_a   1.000
_cell.length_b   1.000
_cell.length_c   1.000
_cell.angle_alpha   90.00
_cell.angle_beta   90.00
_cell.angle_gamma   90.00
#
_symmetry.space_group_name_H-M   'P 1'
#
loop_
_entity.id
_entity.type
_entity.pdbx_description
1 polymer ?
#
loop_
_entity_poly.entity_id
_entity_poly.type
_entity_poly.pdbx_seq_one_letter_code
_entity_poly.pdbx_strand_id
1 'polypeptide(L)'
;LRAKSVEDLAFYRYVPLLSVNEVGGDPGAPALAPDVFHAYCGRVQRDWPLTGTVLSTHDTKRSADVRAAIAVLSEVPERWGAFLAEAAAACPAPDPHLGWAAWQL
;
A
#
# COMPACT_ATOMS: atom_id res chain seq x y z
N LEU A 1 -2.97 -16.13 13.96
CA LEU A 1 -1.54 -15.94 13.60
C LEU A 1 -1.30 -14.87 12.52
N ARG A 2 -2.27 -14.52 11.66
CA ARG A 2 -2.09 -13.55 10.56
C ARG A 2 -1.74 -12.13 10.98
N ALA A 3 -2.42 -11.55 11.98
CA ALA A 3 -2.18 -10.18 12.43
C ALA A 3 -0.71 -9.91 12.83
N LYS A 4 -0.18 -10.66 13.81
CA LYS A 4 1.19 -10.43 14.31
C LYS A 4 2.32 -10.74 13.33
N SER A 5 2.10 -11.58 12.32
CA SER A 5 3.17 -12.03 11.42
C SER A 5 3.15 -11.35 10.05
N VAL A 6 1.97 -11.00 9.53
CA VAL A 6 1.81 -10.33 8.23
C VAL A 6 1.75 -8.82 8.42
N GLU A 7 0.90 -8.34 9.33
CA GLU A 7 0.59 -6.91 9.47
C GLU A 7 1.67 -6.14 10.27
N ASP A 8 2.33 -6.82 11.22
CA ASP A 8 3.31 -6.20 12.12
C ASP A 8 4.77 -6.57 11.81
N LEU A 9 5.02 -7.44 10.82
CA LEU A 9 6.38 -7.85 10.42
C LEU A 9 6.59 -7.84 8.91
N ALA A 10 5.74 -8.54 8.13
CA ALA A 10 5.94 -8.67 6.69
C ALA A 10 5.73 -7.34 5.93
N PHE A 11 4.75 -6.52 6.35
CA PHE A 11 4.50 -5.19 5.76
C PHE A 11 5.64 -4.19 5.92
N TYR A 12 6.58 -4.43 6.84
CA TYR A 12 7.79 -3.63 6.99
C TYR A 12 9.00 -4.22 6.27
N ARG A 13 8.91 -5.45 5.73
CA ARG A 13 10.02 -6.12 5.03
C ARG A 13 9.84 -6.11 3.51
N TYR A 14 8.61 -6.19 3.03
CA TYR A 14 8.27 -6.13 1.61
C TYR A 14 7.49 -4.84 1.32
N VAL A 15 8.19 -3.79 0.88
CA VAL A 15 7.67 -2.41 0.75
C VAL A 15 7.76 -1.86 -0.69
N PRO A 16 7.51 -2.64 -1.76
CA PRO A 16 7.63 -2.12 -3.12
C PRO A 16 6.66 -0.95 -3.37
N LEU A 17 5.50 -0.96 -2.71
CA LEU A 17 4.55 0.15 -2.70
C LEU A 17 3.77 0.14 -1.39
N LEU A 18 3.99 1.12 -0.50
CA LEU A 18 3.40 1.15 0.83
C LEU A 18 1.86 1.31 0.85
N SER A 19 1.26 1.71 -0.27
CA SER A 19 -0.19 1.86 -0.39
C SER A 19 -0.95 0.52 -0.29
N VAL A 20 -0.29 -0.60 -0.59
CA VAL A 20 -0.90 -1.94 -0.55
C VAL A 20 -0.57 -2.71 0.74
N ASN A 21 0.30 -2.15 1.58
CA ASN A 21 0.71 -2.72 2.86
C ASN A 21 -0.25 -2.27 3.98
N GLU A 22 -1.49 -2.72 3.88
CA GLU A 22 -2.59 -2.33 4.77
C GLU A 22 -3.27 -3.56 5.40
N VAL A 23 -3.92 -3.37 6.56
CA VAL A 23 -4.63 -4.43 7.29
C VAL A 23 -5.59 -5.17 6.35
N GLY A 24 -5.45 -6.51 6.27
CA GLY A 24 -6.22 -7.36 5.36
C GLY A 24 -5.79 -7.35 3.87
N GLY A 25 -4.79 -6.55 3.48
CA GLY A 25 -4.24 -6.52 2.12
C GLY A 25 -3.21 -7.63 1.84
N ASP A 26 -3.03 -7.94 0.55
CA ASP A 26 -1.97 -8.83 0.06
C ASP A 26 -1.01 -8.04 -0.85
N PRO A 27 0.20 -7.69 -0.38
CA PRO A 27 1.13 -6.91 -1.18
C PRO A 27 1.71 -7.68 -2.37
N GLY A 28 1.49 -9.00 -2.46
CA GLY A 28 1.84 -9.82 -3.62
C GLY A 28 0.97 -9.56 -4.85
N ALA A 29 -0.19 -8.91 -4.69
CA ALA A 29 -1.13 -8.58 -5.76
C ALA A 29 -1.56 -7.10 -5.66
N PRO A 30 -0.67 -6.14 -6.01
CA PRO A 30 -0.87 -4.72 -5.73
C PRO A 30 -1.91 -4.03 -6.64
N ALA A 31 -2.36 -4.70 -7.70
CA ALA A 31 -3.32 -4.17 -8.65
C ALA A 31 -4.46 -5.15 -8.87
N LEU A 32 -5.65 -4.61 -9.14
CA LEU A 32 -6.86 -5.38 -9.42
C LEU A 32 -7.46 -4.91 -10.74
N ALA A 33 -7.80 -5.86 -11.61
CA ALA A 33 -8.48 -5.52 -12.85
C ALA A 33 -9.94 -5.08 -12.58
N PRO A 34 -10.51 -4.14 -13.36
CA PRO A 34 -11.86 -3.61 -13.10
C PRO A 34 -12.97 -4.66 -13.09
N ASP A 35 -12.87 -5.70 -13.92
CA ASP A 35 -13.81 -6.81 -13.97
C ASP A 35 -13.80 -7.64 -12.68
N VAL A 36 -12.62 -7.90 -12.11
CA VAL A 36 -12.47 -8.59 -10.83
C VAL A 36 -13.06 -7.75 -9.69
N PHE A 37 -12.86 -6.42 -9.72
CA PHE A 37 -13.49 -5.50 -8.78
C PHE A 37 -15.02 -5.54 -8.88
N HIS A 38 -15.58 -5.45 -10.08
CA HIS A 38 -17.03 -5.51 -10.28
C HIS A 38 -17.63 -6.86 -9.84
N ALA A 39 -16.93 -7.97 -10.09
CA ALA A 39 -17.34 -9.28 -9.62
C ALA A 39 -17.34 -9.37 -8.07
N TYR A 40 -16.35 -8.74 -7.41
CA TYR A 40 -16.33 -8.60 -5.96
C TYR A 40 -17.54 -7.80 -5.45
N CYS A 41 -17.83 -6.64 -6.04
CA CYS A 41 -18.97 -5.81 -5.66
C CYS A 41 -20.30 -6.56 -5.80
N GLY A 42 -20.50 -7.27 -6.91
CA GLY A 42 -21.71 -8.07 -7.14
C GLY A 42 -21.87 -9.19 -6.10
N ARG A 43 -20.79 -9.83 -5.67
CA ARG A 43 -20.83 -10.83 -4.58
C ARG A 43 -21.21 -10.19 -3.25
N VAL A 44 -20.58 -9.08 -2.88
CA VAL A 44 -20.87 -8.37 -1.62
C VAL A 44 -22.34 -7.94 -1.56
N GLN A 45 -22.87 -7.38 -2.65
CA GLN A 45 -24.26 -6.94 -2.70
C GLN A 45 -25.27 -8.09 -2.54
N ARG A 46 -24.99 -9.28 -3.11
CA ARG A 46 -25.87 -10.44 -2.96
C ARG A 46 -25.81 -11.04 -1.56
N ASP A 47 -24.59 -11.23 -1.05
CA ASP A 47 -24.36 -12.09 0.11
C ASP A 47 -24.38 -11.27 1.43
N TRP A 48 -23.99 -9.99 1.39
CA TRP A 48 -23.96 -9.07 2.54
C TRP A 48 -24.44 -7.64 2.19
N PRO A 49 -25.69 -7.45 1.77
CA PRO A 49 -26.20 -6.16 1.27
C PRO A 49 -26.15 -5.00 2.28
N LEU A 50 -26.08 -5.31 3.59
CA LEU A 50 -26.05 -4.31 4.67
C LEU A 50 -24.64 -4.07 5.23
N THR A 51 -23.60 -4.67 4.64
CA THR A 51 -22.22 -4.47 5.14
C THR A 51 -21.69 -3.08 4.81
N GLY A 52 -20.78 -2.58 5.66
CA GLY A 52 -20.07 -1.32 5.43
C GLY A 52 -18.87 -1.49 4.49
N THR A 53 -18.57 -0.47 3.70
CA THR A 53 -17.27 -0.32 3.02
C THR A 53 -16.48 0.76 3.76
N VAL A 54 -15.28 0.42 4.22
CA VAL A 54 -14.45 1.31 5.05
C VAL A 54 -13.08 1.49 4.40
N LEU A 55 -12.64 2.74 4.28
CA LEU A 55 -11.35 3.08 3.66
C LEU A 55 -10.29 3.48 4.69
N SER A 56 -10.68 3.94 5.87
CA SER A 56 -9.79 4.31 6.96
C SER A 56 -10.42 3.92 8.30
N THR A 57 -9.62 3.43 9.23
CA THR A 57 -10.03 3.16 10.62
C THR A 57 -8.98 3.72 11.58
N HIS A 58 -9.20 3.60 12.89
CA HIS A 58 -8.16 3.90 13.88
C HIS A 58 -6.99 2.90 13.85
N ASP A 59 -7.18 1.75 13.19
CA ASP A 59 -6.18 0.67 13.09
C ASP A 59 -5.52 0.56 11.70
N THR A 60 -6.03 1.28 10.68
CA THR A 60 -5.36 1.30 9.38
C THR A 60 -3.96 1.87 9.54
N LYS A 61 -2.96 1.21 8.96
CA LYS A 61 -1.55 1.63 9.01
C LYS A 61 -1.38 3.03 8.39
N ARG A 62 -2.19 3.35 7.38
CA ARG A 62 -2.23 4.67 6.70
C ARG A 62 -3.66 5.05 6.35
N SER A 63 -3.99 6.34 6.29
CA SER A 63 -5.30 6.80 5.81
C SER A 63 -5.48 6.52 4.32
N ALA A 64 -6.74 6.48 3.87
CA ALA A 64 -7.08 6.31 2.46
C ALA A 64 -6.36 7.32 1.54
N ASP A 65 -6.30 8.58 1.94
CA ASP A 65 -5.68 9.65 1.14
C ASP A 65 -4.17 9.47 1.02
N VAL A 66 -3.49 9.07 2.10
CA VAL A 66 -2.06 8.74 2.08
C VAL A 66 -1.80 7.57 1.13
N ARG A 67 -2.63 6.52 1.19
CA ARG A 67 -2.49 5.37 0.28
C ARG A 67 -2.75 5.77 -1.17
N ALA A 68 -3.72 6.64 -1.44
CA ALA A 68 -3.99 7.14 -2.78
C ALA A 68 -2.81 7.96 -3.33
N ALA A 69 -2.21 8.84 -2.53
CA ALA A 69 -1.02 9.60 -2.92
C ALA A 69 0.18 8.69 -3.24
N ILE A 70 0.44 7.68 -2.40
CA ILE A 70 1.51 6.71 -2.62
C ILE A 70 1.27 5.89 -3.88
N ALA A 71 0.02 5.50 -4.16
CA ALA A 71 -0.31 4.69 -5.34
C ALA A 71 0.10 5.36 -6.66
N VAL A 72 0.09 6.69 -6.74
CA VAL A 72 0.53 7.46 -7.91
C VAL A 72 1.99 7.19 -8.27
N LEU A 73 2.84 6.82 -7.30
CA LEU A 73 4.25 6.47 -7.58
C LEU A 73 4.37 5.30 -8.57
N SER A 74 3.38 4.41 -8.61
CA SER A 74 3.32 3.30 -9.57
C SER A 74 3.07 3.75 -11.02
N GLU A 75 2.55 4.96 -11.22
CA GLU A 75 2.28 5.54 -12.55
C GLU A 75 3.49 6.32 -13.10
N VAL A 76 4.46 6.66 -12.24
CA VAL A 76 5.65 7.47 -12.60
C VAL A 76 6.97 6.87 -12.09
N PRO A 77 7.25 5.58 -12.34
CA PRO A 77 8.37 4.87 -11.73
C PRO A 77 9.74 5.48 -12.06
N GLU A 78 9.93 6.03 -13.26
CA GLU A 78 11.20 6.67 -13.66
C GLU A 78 11.43 7.98 -12.90
N ARG A 79 10.38 8.81 -12.75
CA ARG A 79 10.46 10.07 -11.99
C ARG A 79 10.71 9.80 -10.52
N TRP A 80 10.08 8.76 -9.98
CA TRP A 80 10.28 8.31 -8.61
C TRP A 80 11.73 7.84 -8.38
N GLY A 81 12.28 7.02 -9.28
CA GLY A 81 13.67 6.58 -9.20
C GLY A 81 14.68 7.74 -9.27
N ALA A 82 14.45 8.72 -10.13
CA ALA A 82 15.29 9.92 -10.21
C ALA A 82 15.27 10.74 -8.91
N PHE A 83 14.08 10.99 -8.36
CA PHE A 83 13.92 11.68 -7.08
C PHE A 83 14.67 10.96 -5.95
N LEU A 84 14.57 9.62 -5.87
CA LEU A 84 15.25 8.85 -4.84
C LEU A 84 16.78 8.96 -4.93
N ALA A 85 17.35 9.01 -6.14
CA ALA A 85 18.78 9.21 -6.33
C ALA A 85 19.23 10.58 -5.81
N GLU A 86 18.47 11.64 -6.10
CA GLU A 86 18.72 12.99 -5.60
C GLU A 86 18.58 13.07 -4.09
N ALA A 87 17.50 12.50 -3.54
CA ALA A 87 17.22 12.49 -2.11
C ALA A 87 18.28 11.72 -1.32
N ALA A 88 18.75 10.57 -1.84
CA ALA A 88 19.82 9.78 -1.21
C ALA A 88 21.17 10.51 -1.23
N ALA A 89 21.45 11.32 -2.26
CA ALA A 89 22.65 12.15 -2.31
C ALA A 89 22.59 13.32 -1.31
N ALA A 90 21.41 13.92 -1.13
CA ALA A 90 21.21 15.05 -0.21
C ALA A 90 21.12 14.62 1.26
N CYS A 91 20.45 13.51 1.54
CA CYS A 91 20.25 12.97 2.89
C CYS A 91 20.37 11.43 2.84
N PRO A 92 21.59 10.89 3.03
CA PRO A 92 21.81 9.44 3.02
C PRO A 92 21.04 8.75 4.15
N ALA A 93 20.25 7.74 3.80
CA ALA A 93 19.60 6.88 4.78
C ALA A 93 20.59 5.87 5.39
N PRO A 94 20.35 5.39 6.63
CA PRO A 94 21.14 4.33 7.26
C PRO A 94 21.29 3.07 6.39
N ASP A 95 20.26 2.73 5.61
CA ASP A 95 20.29 1.68 4.61
C ASP A 95 19.30 1.96 3.45
N PRO A 96 19.49 1.32 2.27
CA PRO A 96 18.65 1.59 1.10
C PRO A 96 17.17 1.22 1.28
N HIS A 97 16.86 0.21 2.09
CA HIS A 97 15.48 -0.23 2.31
C HIS A 97 14.72 0.78 3.17
N LEU A 98 15.36 1.28 4.23
CA LEU A 98 14.79 2.36 5.04
C LEU A 98 14.61 3.64 4.21
N GLY A 99 15.59 4.00 3.37
CA GLY A 99 15.47 5.13 2.46
C GLY A 99 14.27 4.98 1.51
N TRP A 100 14.13 3.81 0.89
CA TRP A 100 13.01 3.51 0.01
C TRP A 100 11.64 3.58 0.69
N ALA A 101 11.53 3.08 1.93
CA ALA A 101 10.29 3.11 2.69
C ALA A 101 9.96 4.52 3.21
N ALA A 102 10.96 5.26 3.69
CA ALA A 102 10.77 6.57 4.31
C ALA A 102 10.31 7.62 3.31
N TRP A 103 10.88 7.64 2.10
CA TRP A 103 10.54 8.64 1.10
C TRP A 103 9.17 8.44 0.44
N GLN A 104 8.52 7.29 0.63
CA GLN A 104 7.14 7.08 0.22
C GLN A 104 6.11 7.74 1.17
N LEU A 105 6.54 8.20 2.36
CA LEU A 105 5.69 8.90 3.34
C LEU A 105 5.90 10.41 3.27
#